data_AF-A0A846XE47-F1
#
_entry.id   AF-A0A846XE47-F1
#
_cell.length_a   1.000
_cell.length_b   1.000
_cell.length_c   1.000
_cell.angle_alpha   90.00
_cell.angle_beta   90.00
_cell.angle_gamma   90.00
#
_symmetry.space_group_name_H-M   'P 1'
#
loop_
_entity.id
_entity.type
_entity.pdbx_description
1 polymer ?
#
loop_
_entity_poly.entity_id
_entity_poly.type
_entity_poly.pdbx_seq_one_letter_code
_entity_poly.pdbx_strand_id
1 'polypeptide(L)'
;MTAVRSIRAMVCGAGIALLVAGCGTDSEGAATTVTTTTGLPIAAEAPTSFDPCTDIPQEVLASESLVPDTLDSNVDGGQGIKWRGCGYVAPDSYAVGITTTNLTLPVVRDNDEFVVRQEYTVDGRAAMAVDAADEPDLRASCTFYVEMAGGSLELSMSNPASNDKTGHLDTCGLALALAEKVVPLIPDA
;
A
#
# COMPACT_ATOMS: atom_id res chain seq x y z
N MET A 1 -25.81 53.57 -59.00
CA MET A 1 -26.60 52.41 -59.46
C MET A 1 -25.72 51.18 -59.30
N THR A 2 -26.19 50.18 -58.53
CA THR A 2 -25.84 48.73 -58.58
C THR A 2 -24.35 48.31 -58.57
N ALA A 3 -23.89 47.28 -57.86
CA ALA A 3 -24.48 46.31 -56.96
C ALA A 3 -23.37 45.60 -56.17
N VAL A 4 -23.77 45.01 -55.06
CA VAL A 4 -23.02 44.21 -54.08
C VAL A 4 -22.52 42.89 -54.68
N ARG A 5 -21.32 42.43 -54.27
CA ARG A 5 -21.13 41.01 -53.91
C ARG A 5 -19.99 40.81 -52.91
N SER A 6 -20.39 40.30 -51.75
CA SER A 6 -19.58 39.95 -50.58
C SER A 6 -18.82 38.63 -50.78
N ILE A 7 -17.69 38.48 -50.05
CA ILE A 7 -17.18 37.31 -49.29
C ILE A 7 -15.88 37.81 -48.60
N ARG A 8 -15.93 38.32 -47.36
CA ARG A 8 -15.54 37.65 -46.10
C ARG A 8 -14.28 36.78 -46.23
N ALA A 9 -13.11 37.33 -45.88
CA ALA A 9 -12.45 37.22 -44.55
C ALA A 9 -11.28 36.20 -44.67
N MET A 10 -10.12 36.30 -44.03
CA MET A 10 -9.69 37.07 -42.88
C MET A 10 -8.15 37.11 -42.87
N VAL A 11 -7.60 38.33 -42.90
CA VAL A 11 -6.40 38.87 -42.24
C VAL A 11 -5.25 37.91 -41.82
N CYS A 12 -4.09 38.17 -42.41
CA CYS A 12 -2.74 37.85 -41.96
C CYS A 12 -2.43 38.42 -40.56
N GLY A 13 -1.61 37.75 -39.75
CA GLY A 13 -1.06 38.39 -38.55
C GLY A 13 0.03 37.58 -37.88
N ALA A 14 1.27 38.07 -37.99
CA ALA A 14 2.46 37.57 -37.32
C ALA A 14 2.49 37.92 -35.83
N GLY A 15 3.31 37.20 -35.05
CA GLY A 15 4.11 37.81 -33.99
C GLY A 15 4.06 37.22 -32.58
N ILE A 16 5.26 36.91 -32.10
CA ILE A 16 5.82 37.23 -30.77
C ILE A 16 5.44 36.32 -29.58
N ALA A 17 6.52 35.73 -29.02
CA ALA A 17 6.60 35.08 -27.71
C ALA A 17 6.19 36.02 -26.56
N LEU A 18 5.60 35.50 -25.48
CA LEU A 18 5.82 35.90 -24.08
C LEU A 18 4.82 35.23 -23.12
N LEU A 19 5.35 34.75 -21.98
CA LEU A 19 4.71 34.54 -20.66
C LEU A 19 3.79 33.31 -20.58
N VAL A 20 3.86 32.46 -19.54
CA VAL A 20 3.53 32.82 -18.15
C VAL A 20 4.43 32.05 -17.15
N ALA A 21 5.13 32.81 -16.30
CA ALA A 21 5.53 32.36 -14.98
C ALA A 21 4.26 32.28 -14.11
N GLY A 22 3.87 31.07 -13.73
CA GLY A 22 2.78 30.85 -12.79
C GLY A 22 3.29 30.98 -11.36
N CYS A 23 3.17 32.20 -10.80
CA CYS A 23 3.19 32.42 -9.37
C CYS A 23 1.75 32.25 -8.86
N GLY A 24 1.54 31.32 -7.93
CA GLY A 24 0.26 31.08 -7.26
C GLY A 24 0.54 30.42 -5.93
N THR A 25 0.52 31.23 -4.87
CA THR A 25 0.68 30.85 -3.47
C THR A 25 -0.60 30.20 -2.95
N ASP A 26 -0.53 28.94 -2.57
CA ASP A 26 -1.30 28.37 -1.46
C ASP A 26 -0.39 27.36 -0.74
N SER A 27 0.18 27.82 0.37
CA SER A 27 0.90 26.97 1.32
C SER A 27 -0.12 26.30 2.24
N GLU A 28 -0.92 25.38 1.68
CA GLU A 28 -1.43 24.24 2.43
C GLU A 28 -0.41 23.13 2.21
N GLY A 29 0.26 22.71 3.28
CA GLY A 29 1.46 21.87 3.22
C GLY A 29 1.29 20.72 2.24
N ALA A 30 1.87 20.87 1.05
CA ALA A 30 1.90 19.79 0.07
C ALA A 30 2.57 18.62 0.76
N ALA A 31 1.82 17.53 0.96
CA ALA A 31 2.37 16.31 1.52
C ALA A 31 3.63 15.98 0.70
N THR A 32 4.78 15.91 1.38
CA THR A 32 6.03 15.57 0.70
C THR A 32 5.84 14.19 0.09
N THR A 33 5.91 14.09 -1.23
CA THR A 33 5.81 12.83 -1.95
C THR A 33 7.17 12.41 -2.49
N VAL A 34 7.43 11.11 -2.49
CA VAL A 34 8.62 10.50 -3.09
C VAL A 34 8.18 9.68 -4.30
N THR A 35 8.90 9.78 -5.42
CA THR A 35 8.63 8.95 -6.60
C THR A 35 9.36 7.62 -6.47
N THR A 36 8.64 6.52 -6.66
CA THR A 36 9.18 5.15 -6.63
C THR A 36 9.74 4.72 -7.99
N THR A 37 10.38 3.56 -8.08
CA THR A 37 10.81 2.92 -9.34
C THR A 37 9.67 2.69 -10.33
N THR A 38 8.46 2.48 -9.83
CA THR A 38 7.24 2.37 -10.66
C THR A 38 6.86 3.68 -11.35
N GLY A 39 7.48 4.81 -10.96
CA GLY A 39 7.13 6.15 -11.40
C GLY A 39 5.91 6.74 -10.67
N LEU A 40 5.24 5.96 -9.82
CA LEU A 40 4.12 6.42 -9.01
C LEU A 40 4.61 7.09 -7.72
N PRO A 41 3.94 8.17 -7.26
CA PRO A 41 4.26 8.83 -6.01
C PRO A 41 3.77 8.04 -4.80
N ILE A 42 4.54 8.07 -3.71
CA ILE A 42 4.17 7.63 -2.36
C ILE A 42 4.30 8.80 -1.38
N ALA A 43 3.59 8.74 -0.26
CA ALA A 43 3.76 9.69 0.83
C ALA A 43 5.15 9.55 1.48
N ALA A 44 5.70 10.62 2.08
CA ALA A 44 7.00 10.55 2.76
C ALA A 44 6.99 9.71 4.05
N GLU A 45 5.83 9.54 4.68
CA GLU A 45 5.63 8.76 5.91
C GLU A 45 4.54 7.72 5.72
N ALA A 46 4.65 6.60 6.45
CA ALA A 46 3.57 5.62 6.55
C ALA A 46 2.36 6.20 7.30
N PRO A 47 1.13 5.71 7.04
CA PRO A 47 -0.05 6.13 7.78
C PRO A 47 0.09 5.94 9.29
N THR A 48 -0.31 6.94 10.06
CA THR A 48 -0.29 6.93 11.53
C THR A 48 -1.69 6.84 12.14
N SER A 49 -2.73 6.65 11.32
CA SER A 49 -4.12 6.53 11.78
C SER A 49 -4.40 5.19 12.47
N PHE A 50 -3.47 4.24 12.37
CA PHE A 50 -3.53 2.93 13.00
C PHE A 50 -2.12 2.54 13.41
N ASP A 51 -1.90 2.23 14.69
CA ASP A 51 -0.65 1.69 15.22
C ASP A 51 -0.82 0.18 15.46
N PRO A 52 -0.23 -0.67 14.59
CA PRO A 52 -0.34 -2.12 14.73
C PRO A 52 0.15 -2.67 16.08
N CYS A 53 1.03 -1.96 16.78
CA CYS A 53 1.58 -2.39 18.05
C CYS A 53 0.62 -2.19 19.23
N THR A 54 -0.27 -1.19 19.15
CA THR A 54 -1.13 -0.79 20.28
C THR A 54 -2.62 -0.84 19.98
N ASP A 55 -3.02 -0.70 18.73
CA ASP A 55 -4.42 -0.56 18.34
C ASP A 55 -5.09 -1.92 18.06
N ILE A 56 -4.32 -3.01 17.98
CA ILE A 56 -4.85 -4.38 17.90
C ILE A 56 -5.16 -4.87 19.32
N PRO A 57 -6.43 -5.12 19.67
CA PRO A 57 -6.79 -5.58 21.00
C PRO A 57 -6.18 -6.94 21.32
N GLN A 58 -5.85 -7.16 22.59
CA GLN A 58 -5.26 -8.41 23.05
C GLN A 58 -6.17 -9.61 22.75
N GLU A 59 -7.50 -9.45 22.76
CA GLU A 59 -8.44 -10.50 22.39
C GLU A 59 -8.31 -10.95 20.92
N VAL A 60 -7.99 -10.04 19.99
CA VAL A 60 -7.78 -10.36 18.58
C VAL A 60 -6.49 -11.16 18.43
N LEU A 61 -5.40 -10.70 19.04
CA LEU A 61 -4.12 -11.42 19.07
C LEU A 61 -4.26 -12.81 19.70
N ALA A 62 -4.94 -12.89 20.85
CA ALA A 62 -5.17 -14.15 21.54
C ALA A 62 -6.04 -15.13 20.73
N SER A 63 -6.99 -14.62 19.93
CA SER A 63 -7.82 -15.46 19.05
C SER A 63 -7.01 -16.18 17.96
N GLU A 64 -5.82 -15.65 17.64
CA GLU A 64 -4.86 -16.22 16.68
C GLU A 64 -3.64 -16.84 17.37
N SER A 65 -3.64 -16.93 18.71
CA SER A 65 -2.47 -17.34 19.50
C SER A 65 -1.22 -16.49 19.25
N LEU A 66 -1.39 -15.26 18.77
CA LEU A 66 -0.29 -14.33 18.49
C LEU A 66 0.28 -13.76 19.79
N VAL A 67 1.59 -13.84 19.91
CA VAL A 67 2.37 -13.16 20.94
C VAL A 67 3.35 -12.19 20.28
N PRO A 68 3.65 -11.03 20.90
CA PRO A 68 4.63 -10.10 20.37
C PRO A 68 5.97 -10.81 20.11
N ASP A 69 6.53 -10.61 18.93
CA ASP A 69 7.90 -10.96 18.63
C ASP A 69 8.83 -9.90 19.24
N THR A 70 10.06 -10.30 19.55
CA THR A 70 11.08 -9.38 20.09
C THR A 70 11.73 -8.52 19.01
N LEU A 71 11.44 -8.81 17.74
CA LEU A 71 11.94 -8.07 16.58
C LEU A 71 11.04 -6.89 16.25
N ASP A 72 11.65 -5.70 16.19
CA ASP A 72 11.01 -4.50 15.65
C ASP A 72 10.72 -4.71 14.16
N SER A 73 9.48 -4.44 13.73
CA SER A 73 9.07 -4.50 12.31
C SER A 73 9.12 -3.13 11.63
N ASN A 74 9.59 -2.09 12.31
CA ASN A 74 9.89 -0.82 11.70
C ASN A 74 11.06 -0.97 10.70
N VAL A 75 10.81 -0.62 9.45
CA VAL A 75 11.82 -0.68 8.38
C VAL A 75 11.80 0.62 7.58
N ASP A 76 12.98 1.19 7.38
CA ASP A 76 13.21 2.23 6.37
C ASP A 76 13.75 1.56 5.12
N GLY A 77 12.87 1.40 4.13
CA GLY A 77 13.17 0.80 2.84
C GLY A 77 13.98 1.70 1.92
N GLY A 78 14.41 1.10 0.82
CA GLY A 78 14.91 1.86 -0.31
C GLY A 78 13.86 2.86 -0.83
N GLN A 79 14.34 3.93 -1.46
CA GLN A 79 13.50 4.89 -2.18
C GLN A 79 12.40 5.58 -1.34
N GLY A 80 12.62 5.68 -0.03
CA GLY A 80 11.69 6.37 0.87
C GLY A 80 10.48 5.54 1.27
N ILE A 81 10.47 4.22 1.01
CA ILE A 81 9.44 3.32 1.53
C ILE A 81 9.62 3.17 3.05
N LYS A 82 8.53 3.13 3.79
CA LYS A 82 8.54 3.02 5.25
C LYS A 82 7.52 2.01 5.71
N TRP A 83 7.92 1.13 6.62
CA TRP A 83 7.03 0.23 7.35
C TRP A 83 7.08 0.57 8.82
N ARG A 84 5.92 0.63 9.46
CA ARG A 84 5.78 0.95 10.89
C ARG A 84 4.83 -0.04 11.57
N GLY A 85 5.31 -0.73 12.60
CA GLY A 85 4.48 -1.70 13.31
C GLY A 85 5.28 -2.76 14.05
N CYS A 86 4.62 -3.89 14.31
CA CYS A 86 5.14 -4.93 15.20
C CYS A 86 5.09 -6.33 14.57
N GLY A 87 6.05 -7.16 14.97
CA GLY A 87 6.09 -8.57 14.66
C GLY A 87 5.31 -9.37 15.69
N TYR A 88 4.66 -10.44 15.23
CA TYR A 88 3.95 -11.39 16.07
C TYR A 88 4.25 -12.81 15.64
N VAL A 89 4.26 -13.73 16.59
CA VAL A 89 4.43 -15.17 16.34
C VAL A 89 3.26 -15.91 16.96
N ALA A 90 2.66 -16.81 16.20
CA ALA A 90 1.78 -17.86 16.70
C ALA A 90 2.60 -19.14 16.85
N PRO A 91 2.86 -19.64 18.08
CA PRO A 91 3.73 -20.79 18.30
C PRO A 91 3.28 -22.06 17.54
N ASP A 92 4.22 -22.68 16.84
CA ASP A 92 4.04 -23.83 15.93
C ASP A 92 3.06 -23.58 14.76
N SER A 93 2.82 -22.31 14.42
CA SER A 93 1.85 -21.87 13.42
C SER A 93 2.52 -20.95 12.38
N TYR A 94 2.46 -19.63 12.52
CA TYR A 94 3.06 -18.69 11.57
C TYR A 94 3.66 -17.49 12.31
N ALA A 95 4.55 -16.76 11.64
CA ALA A 95 5.02 -15.46 12.06
C ALA A 95 4.50 -14.39 11.09
N VAL A 96 4.17 -13.21 11.61
CA VAL A 96 3.62 -12.11 10.81
C VAL A 96 4.15 -10.76 11.30
N GLY A 97 4.66 -9.95 10.37
CA GLY A 97 4.81 -8.51 10.58
C GLY A 97 3.50 -7.82 10.23
N ILE A 98 2.91 -7.09 11.18
CA ILE A 98 1.74 -6.25 10.93
C ILE A 98 2.23 -4.80 10.94
N THR A 99 2.22 -4.16 9.77
CA THR A 99 2.80 -2.82 9.61
C THR A 99 1.89 -1.91 8.79
N THR A 100 1.87 -0.62 9.08
CA THR A 100 1.42 0.38 8.10
C THR A 100 2.60 0.73 7.20
N THR A 101 2.31 0.97 5.93
CA THR A 101 3.31 1.36 4.94
C THR A 101 2.80 2.48 4.05
N ASN A 102 3.70 3.32 3.56
CA ASN A 102 3.38 4.36 2.56
C ASN A 102 3.23 3.79 1.14
N LEU A 103 3.42 2.48 0.94
CA LEU A 103 3.06 1.80 -0.30
C LEU A 103 1.54 1.81 -0.48
N THR A 104 1.08 2.24 -1.64
CA THR A 104 -0.32 2.12 -2.05
C THR A 104 -0.51 0.87 -2.90
N LEU A 105 -1.74 0.34 -2.95
CA LEU A 105 -2.05 -0.84 -3.78
C LEU A 105 -1.62 -0.69 -5.26
N PRO A 106 -1.81 0.47 -5.93
CA PRO A 106 -1.28 0.68 -7.28
C PRO A 106 0.24 0.57 -7.37
N VAL A 107 0.97 1.15 -6.40
CA VAL A 107 2.44 1.06 -6.35
C VAL A 107 2.90 -0.38 -6.19
N VAL A 108 2.25 -1.15 -5.30
CA VAL A 108 2.56 -2.58 -5.12
C VAL A 108 2.28 -3.36 -6.41
N ARG A 109 1.14 -3.11 -7.05
CA ARG A 109 0.72 -3.80 -8.29
C ARG A 109 1.67 -3.57 -9.46
N ASP A 110 2.20 -2.35 -9.58
CA ASP A 110 3.08 -1.95 -10.68
C ASP A 110 4.57 -2.19 -10.37
N ASN A 111 4.90 -2.68 -9.17
CA ASN A 111 6.27 -3.03 -8.79
C ASN A 111 6.61 -4.45 -9.25
N ASP A 112 7.64 -4.54 -10.09
CA ASP A 112 8.20 -5.75 -10.68
C ASP A 112 8.91 -6.68 -9.68
N GLU A 113 9.14 -6.22 -8.45
CA GLU A 113 9.57 -7.07 -7.32
C GLU A 113 8.44 -7.92 -6.73
N PHE A 114 7.18 -7.68 -7.12
CA PHE A 114 6.02 -8.41 -6.64
C PHE A 114 5.25 -9.08 -7.78
N VAL A 115 4.63 -10.22 -7.45
CA VAL A 115 3.69 -10.93 -8.32
C VAL A 115 2.35 -10.97 -7.62
N VAL A 116 1.32 -10.36 -8.21
CA VAL A 116 -0.04 -10.39 -7.66
C VAL A 116 -0.59 -11.80 -7.76
N ARG A 117 -0.92 -12.38 -6.61
CA ARG A 117 -1.54 -13.69 -6.51
C ARG A 117 -3.05 -13.61 -6.66
N GLN A 118 -3.66 -12.70 -5.90
CA GLN A 118 -5.12 -12.52 -5.90
C GLN A 118 -5.50 -11.16 -5.29
N GLU A 119 -6.61 -10.59 -5.79
CA GLU A 119 -7.23 -9.38 -5.24
C GLU A 119 -8.45 -9.72 -4.39
N TYR A 120 -8.72 -8.90 -3.38
CA TYR A 120 -9.74 -9.10 -2.37
C TYR A 120 -10.45 -7.78 -2.01
N THR A 121 -11.50 -7.91 -1.22
CA THR A 121 -12.11 -6.80 -0.48
C THR A 121 -12.27 -7.25 0.97
N VAL A 122 -11.69 -6.51 1.90
CA VAL A 122 -11.74 -6.80 3.34
C VAL A 122 -12.34 -5.60 4.04
N ASP A 123 -13.48 -5.80 4.70
CA ASP A 123 -14.25 -4.74 5.38
C ASP A 123 -14.45 -3.47 4.51
N GLY A 124 -14.82 -3.70 3.24
CA GLY A 124 -15.06 -2.61 2.28
C GLY A 124 -13.81 -1.95 1.69
N ARG A 125 -12.60 -2.32 2.14
CA ARG A 125 -11.32 -1.81 1.63
C ARG A 125 -10.77 -2.74 0.55
N ALA A 126 -10.19 -2.18 -0.50
CA ALA A 126 -9.48 -2.98 -1.49
C ALA A 126 -8.27 -3.67 -0.84
N ALA A 127 -7.95 -4.88 -1.29
CA ALA A 127 -6.82 -5.62 -0.77
C ALA A 127 -6.20 -6.52 -1.85
N MET A 128 -4.95 -6.94 -1.65
CA MET A 128 -4.31 -7.93 -2.52
C MET A 128 -3.31 -8.78 -1.75
N ALA A 129 -3.19 -10.04 -2.15
CA ALA A 129 -2.08 -10.90 -1.80
C ALA A 129 -1.04 -10.86 -2.92
N VAL A 130 0.22 -10.69 -2.56
CA VAL A 130 1.36 -10.77 -3.47
C VAL A 130 2.42 -11.71 -2.93
N ASP A 131 3.18 -12.28 -3.84
CA ASP A 131 4.42 -12.98 -3.56
C ASP A 131 5.60 -12.12 -4.02
N ALA A 132 6.77 -12.23 -3.37
CA ALA A 132 7.99 -11.65 -3.94
C ALA A 132 8.32 -12.37 -5.26
N ALA A 133 8.79 -11.63 -6.26
CA ALA A 133 9.02 -12.17 -7.60
C ALA A 133 10.06 -13.30 -7.64
N ASP A 134 10.97 -13.35 -6.67
CA ASP A 134 12.00 -14.37 -6.51
C ASP A 134 11.68 -15.43 -5.44
N GLU A 135 10.46 -15.43 -4.87
CA GLU A 135 10.06 -16.37 -3.81
C GLU A 135 10.01 -17.83 -4.32
N PRO A 136 10.85 -18.73 -3.78
CA PRO A 136 10.86 -20.13 -4.19
C PRO A 136 9.70 -20.97 -3.60
N ASP A 137 9.16 -20.63 -2.42
CA ASP A 137 8.07 -21.36 -1.76
C ASP A 137 6.83 -20.46 -1.57
N LEU A 138 6.12 -20.24 -2.68
CA LEU A 138 4.88 -19.46 -2.74
C LEU A 138 3.75 -19.94 -1.81
N ARG A 139 3.91 -21.09 -1.16
CA ARG A 139 2.93 -21.60 -0.19
C ARG A 139 3.30 -21.20 1.23
N ALA A 140 4.59 -21.03 1.53
CA ALA A 140 5.12 -20.77 2.88
C ALA A 140 5.32 -19.28 3.20
N SER A 141 5.13 -18.39 2.25
CA SER A 141 5.12 -16.94 2.49
C SER A 141 3.90 -16.29 1.84
N CYS A 142 3.55 -15.10 2.33
CA CYS A 142 2.58 -14.22 1.68
C CYS A 142 2.77 -12.80 2.20
N THR A 143 2.72 -11.81 1.30
CA THR A 143 2.57 -10.41 1.69
C THR A 143 1.18 -9.94 1.30
N PHE A 144 0.40 -9.52 2.29
CA PHE A 144 -0.99 -9.11 2.10
C PHE A 144 -1.17 -7.62 2.37
N TYR A 145 -1.68 -6.88 1.41
CA TYR A 145 -1.89 -5.44 1.51
C TYR A 145 -3.37 -5.10 1.58
N VAL A 146 -3.74 -4.16 2.46
CA VAL A 146 -5.09 -3.61 2.58
C VAL A 146 -5.06 -2.09 2.49
N GLU A 147 -5.95 -1.51 1.70
CA GLU A 147 -5.99 -0.08 1.44
C GLU A 147 -6.16 0.78 2.70
N MET A 148 -5.35 1.83 2.81
CA MET A 148 -5.46 2.87 3.83
C MET A 148 -5.26 4.25 3.20
N ALA A 149 -5.79 5.29 3.85
CA ALA A 149 -5.49 6.67 3.46
C ALA A 149 -3.98 6.92 3.61
N GLY A 150 -3.32 7.32 2.52
CA GLY A 150 -1.88 7.60 2.50
C GLY A 150 -0.97 6.37 2.39
N GLY A 151 -1.52 5.15 2.17
CA GLY A 151 -0.72 3.95 2.09
C GLY A 151 -1.52 2.65 2.16
N SER A 152 -1.02 1.68 2.92
CA SER A 152 -1.70 0.41 3.18
C SER A 152 -1.30 -0.21 4.52
N LEU A 153 -2.12 -1.13 5.01
CA LEU A 153 -1.71 -2.11 6.02
C LEU A 153 -1.06 -3.28 5.28
N GLU A 154 0.11 -3.71 5.73
CA GLU A 154 0.83 -4.88 5.24
C GLU A 154 0.84 -5.97 6.33
N LEU A 155 0.48 -7.19 5.94
CA LEU A 155 0.72 -8.42 6.67
C LEU A 155 1.80 -9.21 5.94
N SER A 156 3.04 -9.14 6.42
CA SER A 156 4.17 -9.91 5.90
C SER A 156 4.27 -11.22 6.67
N MET A 157 3.77 -12.32 6.09
CA MET A 157 3.57 -13.58 6.79
C MET A 157 4.51 -14.68 6.28
N SER A 158 5.08 -15.44 7.22
CA SER A 158 5.84 -16.66 6.96
C SER A 158 5.27 -17.84 7.74
N ASN A 159 5.16 -18.99 7.07
CA ASN A 159 4.60 -20.24 7.59
C ASN A 159 5.32 -21.45 6.95
N PRO A 160 6.55 -21.75 7.39
CA PRO A 160 7.29 -22.92 6.92
C PRO A 160 6.50 -24.23 7.01
N ALA A 161 6.76 -25.15 6.08
CA ALA A 161 6.15 -26.48 6.07
C ALA A 161 6.39 -27.30 7.35
N SER A 162 7.43 -26.95 8.11
CA SER A 162 7.77 -27.58 9.40
C SER A 162 6.86 -27.17 10.56
N ASN A 163 5.98 -26.18 10.38
CA ASN A 163 5.06 -25.76 11.44
C ASN A 163 3.88 -26.73 11.51
N ASP A 164 3.77 -27.48 12.60
CA ASP A 164 2.83 -28.59 12.70
C ASP A 164 1.35 -28.17 12.55
N LYS A 165 0.98 -26.98 13.04
CA LYS A 165 -0.43 -26.55 13.07
C LYS A 165 -0.92 -26.03 11.73
N THR A 166 -0.10 -25.25 11.03
CA THR A 166 -0.53 -24.50 9.83
C THR A 166 0.41 -24.67 8.64
N GLY A 167 1.55 -25.34 8.79
CA GLY A 167 2.55 -25.49 7.74
C GLY A 167 2.06 -26.28 6.52
N HIS A 168 0.87 -26.90 6.58
CA HIS A 168 0.19 -27.54 5.45
C HIS A 168 -0.86 -26.65 4.75
N LEU A 169 -1.17 -25.48 5.33
CA LEU A 169 -2.12 -24.50 4.79
C LEU A 169 -1.43 -23.54 3.82
N ASP A 170 -2.24 -22.83 3.05
CA ASP A 170 -1.79 -21.72 2.20
C ASP A 170 -1.62 -20.45 3.05
N THR A 171 -0.45 -19.83 2.97
CA THR A 171 -0.11 -18.67 3.81
C THR A 171 -0.93 -17.43 3.48
N CYS A 172 -1.32 -17.22 2.22
CA CYS A 172 -2.20 -16.11 1.88
C CYS A 172 -3.63 -16.30 2.41
N GLY A 173 -4.10 -17.54 2.51
CA GLY A 173 -5.35 -17.86 3.21
C GLY A 173 -5.30 -17.49 4.70
N LEU A 174 -4.16 -17.75 5.38
CA LEU A 174 -3.95 -17.34 6.77
C LEU A 174 -3.88 -15.81 6.91
N ALA A 175 -3.19 -15.12 5.99
CA ALA A 175 -3.11 -13.67 5.98
C ALA A 175 -4.49 -13.02 5.77
N LEU A 176 -5.33 -13.55 4.87
CA LEU A 176 -6.70 -13.09 4.69
C LEU A 176 -7.53 -13.24 5.97
N ALA A 177 -7.47 -14.41 6.62
CA ALA A 177 -8.20 -14.65 7.86
C ALA A 177 -7.80 -13.70 8.99
N LEU A 178 -6.50 -13.38 9.10
CA LEU A 178 -6.00 -12.36 10.03
C LEU A 178 -6.46 -10.96 9.63
N ALA A 179 -6.42 -10.61 8.34
CA ALA A 179 -6.87 -9.33 7.84
C ALA A 179 -8.37 -9.09 8.16
N GLU A 180 -9.22 -10.10 8.01
CA GLU A 180 -10.65 -10.02 8.35
C GLU A 180 -10.91 -9.67 9.83
N LYS A 181 -9.94 -9.93 10.72
CA LYS A 181 -10.02 -9.58 12.14
C LYS A 181 -9.40 -8.21 12.46
N VAL A 182 -8.34 -7.83 11.74
CA VAL A 182 -7.55 -6.61 12.01
C VAL A 182 -8.13 -5.40 11.29
N VAL A 183 -8.55 -5.56 10.04
CA VAL A 183 -9.00 -4.44 9.20
C VAL A 183 -10.19 -3.67 9.77
N PRO A 184 -11.19 -4.32 10.42
CA PRO A 184 -12.28 -3.59 11.08
C PRO A 184 -11.86 -2.65 12.22
N LEU A 185 -10.61 -2.73 12.67
CA LEU A 185 -10.04 -1.87 13.69
C LEU A 185 -9.42 -0.59 13.10
N ILE A 186 -9.20 -0.56 11.78
CA ILE A 186 -8.62 0.60 11.10
C ILE A 186 -9.69 1.70 11.03
N PRO A 187 -9.42 2.91 11.52
CA PRO A 187 -10.37 4.01 11.43
C PRO A 187 -10.76 4.31 9.98
N ASP A 188 -12.03 4.67 9.79
CA ASP A 188 -12.50 5.21 8.51
C ASP A 188 -11.73 6.49 8.16
N ALA A 189 -11.54 6.71 6.86
CA ALA A 189 -10.84 7.86 6.31
C ALA A 189 -11.70 9.14 6.31
#